data_AF-A0A2D7GUD1-F1
#
_entry.id   AF-A0A2D7GUD1-F1
#
_cell.length_a   1.000
_cell.length_b   1.000
_cell.length_c   1.000
_cell.angle_alpha   90.00
_cell.angle_beta   90.00
_cell.angle_gamma   90.00
#
_symmetry.space_group_name_H-M   'P 1'
#
loop_
_entity.id
_entity.type
_entity.pdbx_description
1 polymer ?
#
loop_
_entity_poly.entity_id
_entity_poly.type
_entity_poly.pdbx_seq_one_letter_code
_entity_poly.pdbx_strand_id
1 'polypeptide(L)'
;MSWQSCTVANLQQFESVNQAVCEWFRAGKMVDVKVRESAPSRIDAMKALQHHWYNELSRKTGKSAKYMNAYCKLVFGVPILRELDAAFKATYDQVIKPLSQKQKIRFMAPPMSMAVTSNFNVKQMHRYLNAIKAWADKKGYRLTTSNDLYLKAMGG
;
A
#
# COMPACT_ATOMS: atom_id res chain seq x y z
N MET A 1 -30.73 2.65 1.93
CA MET A 1 -29.95 1.82 0.98
C MET A 1 -28.49 2.22 1.10
N SER A 2 -27.59 1.27 1.35
CA SER A 2 -26.16 1.54 1.46
C SER A 2 -25.52 1.43 0.08
N TRP A 3 -24.93 2.51 -0.41
CA TRP A 3 -24.16 2.49 -1.66
C TRP A 3 -22.81 1.82 -1.43
N GLN A 4 -22.38 1.01 -2.39
CA GLN A 4 -21.00 0.52 -2.48
C GLN A 4 -20.34 1.21 -3.67
N SER A 5 -19.28 1.98 -3.41
CA SER A 5 -18.49 2.67 -4.44
C SER A 5 -17.10 2.06 -4.53
N CYS A 6 -16.64 1.76 -5.74
CA CYS A 6 -15.25 1.40 -5.99
C CYS A 6 -14.69 2.25 -7.13
N THR A 7 -13.42 2.64 -7.02
CA THR A 7 -12.70 3.31 -8.10
C THR A 7 -11.97 2.24 -8.91
N VAL A 8 -12.26 2.18 -10.20
CA VAL A 8 -11.60 1.31 -11.18
C VAL A 8 -10.64 2.15 -12.01
N ALA A 9 -9.36 1.80 -11.99
CA ALA A 9 -8.29 2.51 -12.68
C ALA A 9 -7.69 1.70 -13.85
N ASN A 10 -8.11 0.44 -14.02
CA ASN A 10 -7.68 -0.43 -15.11
C ASN A 10 -8.74 -1.48 -15.46
N LEU A 11 -8.54 -2.16 -16.60
CA LEU A 11 -9.47 -3.14 -17.14
C LEU A 11 -9.72 -4.32 -16.19
N GLN A 12 -8.68 -4.85 -15.53
CA GLN A 12 -8.80 -5.97 -14.60
C GLN A 12 -9.74 -5.66 -13.42
N GLN A 13 -9.65 -4.44 -12.89
CA GLN A 13 -10.53 -4.00 -11.81
C GLN A 13 -11.97 -3.82 -12.32
N PHE A 14 -12.14 -3.31 -13.54
CA PHE A 14 -13.46 -3.20 -14.17
C PHE A 14 -14.10 -4.57 -14.42
N GLU A 15 -13.33 -5.56 -14.90
CA GLU A 15 -13.78 -6.94 -15.07
C GLU A 15 -14.25 -7.56 -13.76
N SER A 16 -13.55 -7.26 -12.65
CA SER A 16 -13.95 -7.73 -11.31
C SER A 16 -15.31 -7.15 -10.89
N VAL A 17 -15.56 -5.87 -11.19
CA VAL A 17 -16.86 -5.23 -10.97
C VAL A 17 -17.92 -5.85 -11.87
N ASN A 18 -17.62 -6.04 -13.15
CA ASN A 18 -18.53 -6.66 -14.11
C ASN A 18 -18.95 -8.07 -13.66
N GLN A 19 -18.01 -8.88 -13.17
CA GLN A 19 -18.31 -10.20 -12.66
C GLN A 19 -19.27 -10.16 -11.46
N ALA A 20 -19.02 -9.28 -10.49
CA ALA A 20 -19.92 -9.12 -9.34
C ALA A 20 -21.33 -8.68 -9.75
N VAL A 21 -21.44 -7.76 -10.73
CA VAL A 21 -22.72 -7.31 -11.29
C VAL A 21 -23.44 -8.47 -11.98
N CYS A 22 -22.73 -9.27 -12.78
CA CYS A 22 -23.30 -10.46 -13.42
C CYS A 22 -23.82 -11.48 -12.40
N GLU A 23 -23.10 -11.70 -11.30
CA GLU A 23 -23.55 -12.60 -10.22
C GLU A 23 -24.85 -12.09 -9.56
N TRP A 24 -24.98 -10.78 -9.37
CA TRP A 24 -26.21 -10.19 -8.84
C TRP A 24 -27.39 -10.33 -9.79
N PHE A 25 -27.19 -10.13 -11.10
CA PHE A 25 -28.24 -10.39 -12.09
C PHE A 25 -28.66 -11.85 -12.12
N ARG A 26 -27.72 -12.80 -12.05
CA ARG A 26 -28.04 -14.23 -11.96
C ARG A 26 -28.85 -14.59 -10.71
N ALA A 27 -28.67 -13.83 -9.62
CA ALA A 27 -29.46 -13.95 -8.40
C ALA A 27 -30.81 -13.20 -8.44
N GLY A 28 -31.21 -12.66 -9.59
CA GLY A 28 -32.48 -11.93 -9.77
C GLY A 28 -32.49 -10.53 -9.14
N LYS A 29 -31.32 -9.98 -8.77
CA LYS A 29 -31.22 -8.65 -8.19
C LYS A 29 -31.08 -7.60 -9.27
N MET A 30 -31.68 -6.43 -9.07
CA MET A 30 -31.45 -5.24 -9.88
C MET A 30 -30.26 -4.44 -9.34
N VAL A 31 -29.47 -3.84 -10.23
CA VAL A 31 -28.25 -3.10 -9.88
C VAL A 31 -28.30 -1.73 -10.54
N ASP A 32 -28.28 -0.67 -9.72
CA ASP A 32 -28.12 0.71 -10.22
C ASP A 32 -26.63 1.02 -10.41
N VAL A 33 -26.21 1.24 -11.66
CA VAL A 33 -24.81 1.58 -12.00
C VAL A 33 -24.69 3.07 -12.30
N LYS A 34 -23.82 3.77 -11.56
CA LYS A 34 -23.43 5.15 -11.85
C LYS A 34 -21.95 5.21 -12.21
N VAL A 35 -21.64 5.66 -13.42
CA VAL A 35 -20.27 5.87 -13.89
C VAL A 35 -19.97 7.35 -13.85
N ARG A 36 -18.83 7.71 -13.27
CA ARG A 36 -18.31 9.08 -13.27
C ARG A 36 -16.81 9.04 -13.51
N GLU A 37 -16.27 10.09 -14.08
CA GLU A 37 -14.83 10.31 -14.06
C GLU A 37 -14.35 10.46 -12.61
N SER A 38 -13.29 9.74 -12.24
CA SER A 38 -12.69 9.84 -10.91
C SER A 38 -11.42 10.67 -10.99
N ALA A 39 -11.32 11.71 -10.16
CA ALA A 39 -10.03 12.34 -9.89
C ALA A 39 -9.10 11.35 -9.15
N PRO A 40 -7.76 11.47 -9.32
CA PRO A 40 -6.81 10.70 -8.54
C PRO A 40 -7.05 10.89 -7.05
N SER A 41 -7.13 9.79 -6.30
CA SER A 41 -7.34 9.88 -4.86
C SER A 41 -6.05 10.29 -4.15
N ARG A 42 -6.16 10.90 -2.96
CA ARG A 42 -4.99 11.19 -2.12
C ARG A 42 -4.16 9.92 -1.83
N ILE A 43 -4.82 8.78 -1.66
CA ILE A 43 -4.12 7.51 -1.41
C ILE A 43 -3.29 7.08 -2.64
N ASP A 44 -3.73 7.38 -3.86
CA ASP A 44 -2.96 7.11 -5.07
C ASP A 44 -1.71 8.00 -5.15
N ALA A 45 -1.85 9.30 -4.82
CA ALA A 45 -0.71 10.19 -4.71
C ALA A 45 0.31 9.72 -3.65
N MET A 46 -0.18 9.21 -2.50
CA MET A 46 0.66 8.64 -1.45
C MET A 46 1.39 7.37 -1.91
N LYS A 47 0.73 6.50 -2.67
CA LYS A 47 1.37 5.31 -3.26
C LYS A 47 2.41 5.70 -4.31
N ALA A 48 2.13 6.71 -5.14
CA ALA A 48 3.11 7.24 -6.08
C ALA A 48 4.36 7.78 -5.35
N LEU A 49 4.18 8.55 -4.27
CA LEU A 49 5.27 9.04 -3.43
C LEU A 49 6.07 7.89 -2.79
N GLN A 50 5.39 6.88 -2.26
CA GLN A 50 6.01 5.68 -1.70
C GLN A 50 6.95 5.01 -2.71
N HIS A 51 6.46 4.75 -3.93
CA HIS A 51 7.25 4.13 -4.99
C HIS A 51 8.43 5.01 -5.42
N HIS A 52 8.24 6.33 -5.49
CA HIS A 52 9.30 7.28 -5.77
C HIS A 52 10.41 7.20 -4.72
N TRP A 53 10.08 7.23 -3.44
CA TRP A 53 11.05 7.13 -2.35
C TRP A 53 11.81 5.81 -2.34
N TYR A 54 11.20 4.68 -2.73
CA TYR A 54 11.94 3.43 -2.87
C TYR A 54 13.05 3.50 -3.92
N ASN A 55 12.82 4.21 -5.02
CA ASN A 55 13.83 4.42 -6.05
C ASN A 55 14.93 5.35 -5.56
N GLU A 56 14.60 6.39 -4.80
CA GLU A 56 15.60 7.27 -4.18
C GLU A 56 16.47 6.54 -3.16
N LEU A 57 15.84 5.79 -2.26
CA LEU A 57 16.51 4.95 -1.27
C LEU A 57 17.39 3.91 -1.95
N SER A 58 16.93 3.33 -3.05
CA SER A 58 17.73 2.38 -3.85
C SER A 58 19.05 3.02 -4.30
N ARG A 59 18.99 4.22 -4.87
CA ARG A 59 20.19 4.98 -5.28
C ARG A 59 21.12 5.33 -4.12
N LYS A 60 20.56 5.70 -2.97
CA LYS A 60 21.35 6.13 -1.79
C LYS A 60 21.95 4.97 -0.97
N THR A 61 21.33 3.80 -1.00
CA THR A 61 21.75 2.63 -0.20
C THR A 61 22.52 1.58 -1.01
N GLY A 62 22.50 1.67 -2.35
CA GLY A 62 23.02 0.64 -3.24
C GLY A 62 22.20 -0.66 -3.27
N LYS A 63 21.04 -0.71 -2.58
CA LYS A 63 20.11 -1.84 -2.63
C LYS A 63 19.10 -1.63 -3.76
N SER A 64 18.47 -2.69 -4.25
CA SER A 64 17.43 -2.56 -5.28
C SER A 64 16.15 -1.90 -4.72
N ALA A 65 15.37 -1.23 -5.57
CA ALA A 65 14.08 -0.66 -5.18
C ALA A 65 13.11 -1.74 -4.63
N LYS A 66 13.15 -2.97 -5.17
CA LYS A 66 12.40 -4.12 -4.65
C LYS A 66 12.80 -4.47 -3.22
N TYR A 67 14.10 -4.45 -2.93
CA TYR A 67 14.59 -4.65 -1.56
C TYR A 67 14.14 -3.52 -0.64
N MET A 68 14.22 -2.26 -1.07
CA MET A 68 13.79 -1.13 -0.25
C MET A 68 12.29 -1.17 0.03
N ASN A 69 11.45 -1.54 -0.95
CA ASN A 69 10.03 -1.78 -0.73
C ASN A 69 9.80 -2.87 0.34
N ALA A 70 10.43 -4.04 0.18
CA ALA A 70 10.31 -5.15 1.11
C ALA A 70 10.78 -4.79 2.54
N TYR A 71 11.91 -4.05 2.64
CA TYR A 71 12.45 -3.56 3.90
C TYR A 71 11.50 -2.56 4.56
N CYS A 72 11.02 -1.55 3.83
CA CYS A 72 10.11 -0.56 4.38
C CYS A 72 8.79 -1.19 4.82
N LYS A 73 8.22 -2.14 4.06
CA LYS A 73 7.05 -2.92 4.47
C LYS A 73 7.30 -3.67 5.77
N LEU A 74 8.43 -4.37 5.87
CA LEU A 74 8.79 -5.14 7.06
C LEU A 74 8.98 -4.27 8.31
N VAL A 75 9.68 -3.14 8.17
CA VAL A 75 10.13 -2.34 9.31
C VAL A 75 9.05 -1.35 9.75
N PHE A 76 8.27 -0.78 8.83
CA PHE A 76 7.29 0.26 9.15
C PHE A 76 5.84 -0.17 8.92
N GLY A 77 5.58 -0.96 7.88
CA GLY A 77 4.21 -1.36 7.51
C GLY A 77 3.68 -2.44 8.44
N VAL A 78 4.48 -3.47 8.71
CA VAL A 78 4.10 -4.59 9.58
C VAL A 78 3.73 -4.12 10.99
N PRO A 79 4.49 -3.25 11.69
CA PRO A 79 4.05 -2.74 12.98
C PRO A 79 2.67 -2.05 12.95
N ILE A 80 2.43 -1.19 11.95
CA ILE A 80 1.14 -0.50 11.79
C ILE A 80 0.00 -1.51 11.60
N LEU A 81 0.20 -2.55 10.78
CA LEU A 81 -0.81 -3.56 10.54
C LEU A 81 -1.03 -4.47 11.76
N ARG A 82 0.05 -4.84 12.46
CA ARG A 82 -0.01 -5.65 13.71
C ARG A 82 -0.76 -4.95 14.84
N GLU A 83 -0.76 -3.61 14.88
CA GLU A 83 -1.53 -2.84 15.86
C GLU A 83 -3.04 -2.85 15.57
N LEU A 84 -3.43 -2.96 14.30
CA LEU A 84 -4.81 -2.73 13.85
C LEU A 84 -5.56 -4.00 13.47
N ASP A 85 -4.84 -5.09 13.20
CA ASP A 85 -5.39 -6.38 12.80
C ASP A 85 -4.85 -7.48 13.73
N ALA A 86 -5.68 -7.90 14.69
CA ALA A 86 -5.33 -8.91 15.68
C ALA A 86 -5.10 -10.30 15.05
N ALA A 87 -5.82 -10.64 13.98
CA ALA A 87 -5.66 -11.91 13.27
C ALA A 87 -4.34 -11.92 12.49
N PHE A 88 -4.03 -10.84 11.78
CA PHE A 88 -2.73 -10.66 11.14
C PHE A 88 -1.60 -10.74 12.18
N LYS A 89 -1.76 -10.06 13.32
CA LYS A 89 -0.77 -10.06 14.40
C LYS A 89 -0.50 -11.47 14.92
N ALA A 90 -1.52 -12.26 15.21
CA ALA A 90 -1.36 -13.62 15.73
C ALA A 90 -0.57 -14.49 14.76
N THR A 91 -0.99 -14.54 13.49
CA THR A 91 -0.34 -15.32 12.44
C THR A 91 1.09 -14.84 12.18
N TYR A 92 1.30 -13.53 12.08
CA TYR A 92 2.63 -12.97 11.86
C TYR A 92 3.57 -13.29 13.03
N ASP A 93 3.11 -13.15 14.28
CA ASP A 93 3.92 -13.38 15.48
C ASP A 93 4.31 -14.85 15.64
N GLN A 94 3.43 -15.77 15.26
CA GLN A 94 3.70 -17.21 15.31
C GLN A 94 4.63 -17.67 14.17
N VAL A 95 4.40 -17.20 12.94
CA VAL A 95 5.03 -17.79 11.74
C VAL A 95 6.21 -16.97 11.23
N ILE A 96 6.06 -15.65 11.12
CA ILE A 96 7.01 -14.79 10.39
C ILE A 96 8.00 -14.11 11.34
N LYS A 97 7.55 -13.69 12.53
CA LYS A 97 8.37 -13.01 13.53
C LYS A 97 9.60 -13.82 14.00
N PRO A 98 9.56 -15.15 14.16
CA PRO A 98 10.74 -15.94 14.54
C PRO A 98 11.81 -16.06 13.44
N LEU A 99 11.43 -15.81 12.18
CA LEU A 99 12.34 -16.02 11.05
C LEU A 99 13.50 -15.02 11.03
N SER A 100 14.58 -15.40 10.34
CA SER A 100 15.70 -14.48 10.08
C SER A 100 15.25 -13.27 9.26
N GLN A 101 15.97 -12.15 9.38
CA GLN A 101 15.66 -10.95 8.60
C GLN A 101 15.65 -11.21 7.08
N LYS A 102 16.60 -12.02 6.59
CA LYS A 102 16.67 -12.40 5.17
C LYS A 102 15.41 -13.15 4.71
N GLN A 103 14.90 -14.07 5.54
CA GLN A 103 13.65 -14.76 5.25
C GLN A 103 12.46 -13.80 5.28
N LYS A 104 12.37 -12.93 6.29
CA LYS A 104 11.30 -11.91 6.38
C LYS A 104 11.25 -11.03 5.14
N ILE A 105 12.41 -10.58 4.63
CA ILE A 105 12.49 -9.80 3.40
C ILE A 105 11.98 -10.59 2.19
N ARG A 106 12.25 -11.90 2.09
CA ARG A 106 11.72 -12.75 1.00
C ARG A 106 10.19 -12.80 1.01
N PHE A 107 9.54 -12.86 2.17
CA PHE A 107 8.07 -12.81 2.25
C PHE A 107 7.49 -11.47 1.79
N MET A 108 8.23 -10.38 1.96
CA MET A 108 7.79 -9.03 1.58
C MET A 108 8.10 -8.68 0.12
N ALA A 109 9.01 -9.41 -0.52
CA ALA A 109 9.44 -9.20 -1.90
C ALA A 109 8.68 -10.13 -2.88
N PRO A 110 8.61 -9.81 -4.19
CA PRO A 110 8.13 -10.74 -5.20
C PRO A 110 8.96 -12.05 -5.20
N PRO A 111 8.34 -13.22 -5.45
CA PRO A 111 6.95 -13.41 -5.86
C PRO A 111 5.92 -13.44 -4.71
N MET A 112 6.32 -13.66 -3.46
CA MET A 112 5.36 -13.79 -2.34
C MET A 112 4.60 -12.50 -2.04
N SER A 113 5.30 -11.35 -2.02
CA SER A 113 4.75 -9.99 -1.90
C SER A 113 3.56 -9.87 -0.94
N MET A 114 3.77 -10.22 0.34
CA MET A 114 2.75 -10.12 1.38
C MET A 114 2.01 -8.77 1.36
N ALA A 115 0.69 -8.82 1.42
CA ALA A 115 -0.18 -7.65 1.35
C ALA A 115 -0.16 -6.88 2.67
N VAL A 116 0.84 -6.02 2.84
CA VAL A 116 0.99 -5.17 4.04
C VAL A 116 0.37 -3.79 3.81
N THR A 117 0.91 -3.05 2.84
CA THR A 117 0.50 -1.65 2.59
C THR A 117 -0.64 -1.53 1.59
N SER A 118 -1.02 -2.61 0.90
CA SER A 118 -2.10 -2.58 -0.11
C SER A 118 -3.47 -2.24 0.49
N ASN A 119 -3.69 -2.65 1.75
CA ASN A 119 -4.94 -2.45 2.48
C ASN A 119 -4.94 -1.20 3.37
N PHE A 120 -3.93 -0.34 3.24
CA PHE A 120 -3.85 0.87 4.06
C PHE A 120 -4.86 1.91 3.61
N ASN A 121 -5.59 2.46 4.57
CA ASN A 121 -6.32 3.72 4.42
C ASN A 121 -5.35 4.92 4.47
N VAL A 122 -5.87 6.12 4.20
CA VAL A 122 -5.07 7.36 4.17
C VAL A 122 -4.30 7.59 5.47
N LYS A 123 -4.93 7.39 6.64
CA LYS A 123 -4.28 7.61 7.95
C LYS A 123 -3.12 6.64 8.20
N GLN A 124 -3.30 5.36 7.86
CA GLN A 124 -2.27 4.33 7.98
C GLN A 124 -1.12 4.60 7.00
N MET A 125 -1.44 4.97 5.76
CA MET A 125 -0.44 5.33 4.75
C MET A 125 0.35 6.57 5.14
N HIS A 126 -0.29 7.54 5.80
CA HIS A 126 0.38 8.75 6.29
C HIS A 126 1.39 8.41 7.40
N ARG A 127 0.99 7.60 8.40
CA ARG A 127 1.92 7.07 9.43
C ARG A 127 3.10 6.33 8.78
N TYR A 128 2.81 5.52 7.77
CA TYR A 128 3.83 4.73 7.08
C TYR A 128 4.87 5.60 6.35
N LEU A 129 4.42 6.59 5.57
CA LEU A 129 5.30 7.51 4.87
C LEU A 129 6.13 8.35 5.84
N ASN A 130 5.53 8.87 6.92
CA ASN A 130 6.28 9.61 7.94
C ASN A 130 7.35 8.74 8.63
N ALA A 131 7.06 7.46 8.90
CA ALA A 131 8.03 6.55 9.48
C ALA A 131 9.22 6.29 8.54
N ILE A 132 8.97 6.09 7.24
CA ILE A 132 10.05 5.98 6.24
C ILE A 132 10.89 7.24 6.22
N LYS A 133 10.26 8.41 6.14
CA LYS A 133 10.96 9.69 6.08
C LYS A 133 11.82 9.93 7.32
N ALA A 134 11.26 9.75 8.51
CA ALA A 134 12.00 9.92 9.77
C ALA A 134 13.20 8.98 9.87
N TRP A 135 13.05 7.72 9.45
CA TRP A 135 14.16 6.77 9.39
C TRP A 135 15.22 7.18 8.35
N ALA A 136 14.78 7.60 7.17
CA ALA A 136 15.69 8.02 6.10
C ALA A 136 16.50 9.26 6.52
N ASP A 137 15.84 10.25 7.13
CA ASP A 137 16.50 11.45 7.67
C ASP A 137 17.52 11.08 8.76
N LYS A 138 17.17 10.17 9.69
CA LYS A 138 18.10 9.65 10.72
C LYS A 138 19.32 8.94 10.12
N LYS A 139 19.19 8.36 8.93
CA LYS A 139 20.27 7.71 8.18
C LYS A 139 21.04 8.66 7.25
N GLY A 140 20.66 9.94 7.18
CA GLY A 140 21.24 10.91 6.24
C GLY A 140 20.72 10.79 4.81
N TYR A 141 19.72 9.94 4.57
CA TYR A 141 19.09 9.78 3.27
C TYR A 141 17.99 10.82 3.09
N ARG A 142 18.37 12.04 2.68
CA ARG A 142 17.38 13.09 2.36
C ARG A 142 16.51 12.64 1.18
N LEU A 143 15.23 12.38 1.45
CA LEU A 143 14.22 12.04 0.45
C LEU A 143 13.57 13.32 -0.10
N THR A 144 13.15 13.27 -1.36
CA THR A 144 12.54 14.43 -2.01
C THR A 144 11.21 14.78 -1.35
N THR A 145 11.12 16.05 -0.91
CA THR A 145 9.92 16.68 -0.34
C THR A 145 9.46 17.90 -1.15
N SER A 146 10.26 18.41 -2.10
CA SER A 146 10.01 19.66 -2.82
C SER A 146 9.29 19.48 -4.16
N ASN A 147 8.48 18.43 -4.31
CA ASN A 147 7.80 18.14 -5.57
C ASN A 147 6.29 18.09 -5.37
N ASP A 148 5.55 18.40 -6.42
CA ASP A 148 4.07 18.35 -6.46
C ASP A 148 3.52 17.01 -5.92
N LEU A 149 4.24 15.92 -6.14
CA LEU A 149 3.96 14.60 -5.55
C LEU A 149 3.91 14.57 -4.02
N TYR A 150 4.84 15.24 -3.33
CA TYR A 150 4.86 15.28 -1.87
C TYR A 150 3.70 16.12 -1.33
N LEU A 151 3.43 17.27 -1.94
CA LEU A 151 2.30 18.13 -1.57
C LEU A 151 0.96 17.44 -1.84
N LYS A 152 0.79 16.77 -2.98
CA LYS A 152 -0.42 15.99 -3.29
C LYS A 152 -0.65 14.79 -2.35
N ALA A 153 0.42 14.16 -1.89
CA ALA A 153 0.35 13.00 -1.00
C ALA A 153 0.16 13.39 0.47
N MET A 154 0.99 14.31 0.96
CA MET A 154 1.14 14.65 2.37
C MET A 154 0.51 15.98 2.73
N GLY A 155 0.32 16.88 1.76
CA GLY A 155 -0.40 18.13 1.94
C GLY A 155 -1.88 17.87 2.20
N GLY A 156 -2.37 18.54 3.24
CA GLY A 156 -3.75 18.59 3.69
C GLY A 156 -3.88 19.84 4.53
#